data_AF-F0GTE5-F1
#
_entry.id   AF-F0GTE5-F1
#
_cell.length_a   1.000
_cell.length_b   1.000
_cell.length_c   1.000
_cell.angle_alpha   90.00
_cell.angle_beta   90.00
_cell.angle_gamma   90.00
#
_symmetry.space_group_name_H-M   'P 1'
#
loop_
_entity.id
_entity.type
_entity.pdbx_description
1 polymer ?
#
loop_
_entity_poly.entity_id
_entity_poly.type
_entity_poly.pdbx_seq_one_letter_code
_entity_poly.pdbx_strand_id
1 'polypeptide(L)'
;MKDTREIREAIDACDDVLANVDKALAELSSASNWAFLDLLGGEFFSSFMKRSKISKANRNISNLKLSLNRLRKELADVDIDLPLEISNSLSDNFWDVYFDNIFTDLRVRSEIKTKTSELRELRDKITYIKGRLEREI
;
A
#
# COMPACT_ATOMS: atom_id res chain seq x y z
N MET A 1 0.01 -2.57 31.76
CA MET A 1 -1.37 -2.76 31.26
C MET A 1 -1.35 -2.21 29.86
N LYS A 2 -1.61 -3.02 28.84
CA LYS A 2 -1.62 -2.56 27.44
C LYS A 2 -2.60 -1.40 27.33
N ASP A 3 -2.19 -0.26 26.77
CA ASP A 3 -3.13 0.85 26.59
C ASP A 3 -4.08 0.51 25.46
N THR A 4 -5.31 0.11 25.80
CA THR A 4 -6.35 -0.20 24.83
C THR A 4 -6.60 0.95 23.84
N ARG A 5 -6.24 2.19 24.21
CA ARG A 5 -6.29 3.34 23.30
C ARG A 5 -5.26 3.22 22.18
N GLU A 6 -4.01 2.94 22.52
CA GLU A 6 -2.91 2.83 21.54
C GLU A 6 -3.17 1.68 20.55
N ILE A 7 -3.70 0.55 21.04
CA ILE A 7 -4.08 -0.58 20.16
C ILE A 7 -5.20 -0.18 19.20
N ARG A 8 -6.19 0.61 19.66
CA ARG A 8 -7.26 1.12 18.79
C ARG A 8 -6.74 2.11 17.76
N GLU A 9 -5.84 3.01 18.14
CA GLU A 9 -5.19 3.96 17.23
C GLU A 9 -4.38 3.24 16.14
N ALA A 10 -3.70 2.14 16.49
CA ALA A 10 -3.01 1.29 15.53
C ALA A 10 -3.97 0.51 14.60
N ILE A 11 -5.12 0.06 15.10
CA ILE A 11 -6.18 -0.56 14.28
C ILE A 11 -6.75 0.46 13.29
N ASP A 12 -7.06 1.67 13.76
CA ASP A 12 -7.57 2.75 12.91
C ASP A 12 -6.55 3.12 11.83
N ALA A 13 -5.26 3.17 12.17
CA ALA A 13 -4.20 3.40 11.20
C ALA A 13 -4.05 2.25 10.19
N CYS A 14 -4.28 1.00 10.60
CA CYS A 14 -4.35 -0.15 9.70
C CYS A 14 -5.49 0.01 8.69
N ASP A 15 -6.67 0.43 9.14
CA ASP A 15 -7.84 0.66 8.27
C ASP A 15 -7.62 1.79 7.27
N ASP A 16 -7.00 2.90 7.72
CA ASP A 16 -6.58 3.99 6.84
C ASP A 16 -5.64 3.50 5.74
N VAL A 17 -4.66 2.66 6.09
CA VAL A 17 -3.72 2.08 5.11
C VAL A 17 -4.45 1.16 4.13
N LEU A 18 -5.26 0.22 4.62
CA LEU A 18 -6.01 -0.72 3.79
C LEU A 18 -6.91 0.01 2.78
N ALA A 19 -7.62 1.06 3.22
CA ALA A 19 -8.46 1.87 2.36
C ALA A 19 -7.64 2.58 1.25
N ASN A 20 -6.44 3.07 1.57
CA ASN A 20 -5.57 3.71 0.58
C ASN A 20 -4.92 2.70 -0.38
N VAL A 21 -4.56 1.52 0.09
CA VAL A 21 -4.07 0.42 -0.75
C VAL A 21 -5.15 -0.01 -1.74
N ASP A 22 -6.39 -0.19 -1.28
CA ASP A 22 -7.51 -0.59 -2.14
C ASP A 22 -7.82 0.46 -3.22
N LYS A 23 -7.75 1.75 -2.88
CA LYS A 23 -7.83 2.85 -3.86
C LYS A 23 -6.70 2.79 -4.89
N ALA A 24 -5.46 2.57 -4.45
CA ALA A 24 -4.31 2.47 -5.36
C ALA A 24 -4.43 1.26 -6.29
N LEU A 25 -4.85 0.11 -5.78
CA LEU A 25 -5.10 -1.10 -6.57
C LEU A 25 -6.20 -0.90 -7.62
N ALA A 26 -7.29 -0.22 -7.27
CA ALA A 26 -8.37 0.08 -8.20
C ALA A 26 -7.89 0.99 -9.36
N GLU A 27 -7.07 2.00 -9.06
CA GLU A 27 -6.51 2.91 -10.08
C GLU A 27 -5.49 2.20 -10.99
N LEU A 28 -4.64 1.32 -10.43
CA LEU A 28 -3.71 0.49 -11.22
C LEU A 28 -4.45 -0.49 -12.13
N SER A 29 -5.51 -1.13 -11.62
CA SER A 29 -6.37 -2.01 -12.42
C SER A 29 -7.04 -1.24 -13.56
N SER A 30 -7.56 -0.04 -13.28
CA SER A 30 -8.11 0.85 -14.32
C SER A 30 -7.04 1.21 -15.37
N ALA A 31 -5.83 1.59 -14.95
CA ALA A 31 -4.73 1.92 -15.85
C ALA A 31 -4.27 0.72 -16.71
N SER A 32 -4.43 -0.50 -16.21
CA SER A 32 -4.20 -1.75 -16.95
C SER A 32 -5.32 -2.02 -17.96
N ASN A 33 -6.60 -1.86 -17.57
CA ASN A 33 -7.75 -2.17 -18.43
C ASN A 33 -7.95 -1.19 -19.58
N TRP A 34 -7.73 0.11 -19.37
CA TRP A 34 -7.74 1.12 -20.44
C TRP A 34 -6.72 0.82 -21.55
N ALA A 35 -5.66 0.07 -21.25
CA ALA A 35 -4.66 -0.34 -22.22
C ALA A 35 -5.10 -1.48 -23.14
N PHE A 36 -6.00 -2.32 -22.64
CA PHE A 36 -6.54 -3.43 -23.43
C PHE A 36 -7.62 -2.94 -24.40
N LEU A 37 -8.35 -1.88 -24.02
CA LEU A 37 -9.25 -1.16 -24.91
C LEU A 37 -8.52 -0.54 -26.13
N ASP A 38 -7.26 -0.09 -25.98
CA ASP A 38 -6.42 0.39 -27.09
C ASP A 38 -6.12 -0.71 -28.15
N LEU A 39 -6.14 -2.00 -27.78
CA LEU A 39 -5.84 -3.12 -28.69
C LEU A 39 -7.06 -3.58 -29.50
N LEU A 40 -8.27 -3.20 -29.10
CA LEU A 40 -9.53 -3.61 -29.75
C LEU A 40 -10.21 -2.49 -30.55
N GLY A 41 -9.70 -1.25 -30.50
CA GLY A 41 -10.32 -0.11 -31.17
C GLY A 41 -9.32 1.00 -31.52
N GLY A 42 -8.55 0.77 -32.60
CA GLY A 42 -7.89 1.76 -33.47
C GLY A 42 -7.30 3.04 -32.86
N GLU A 43 -5.96 3.15 -32.87
CA GLU A 43 -5.12 4.36 -33.06
C GLU A 43 -5.48 5.74 -32.44
N PHE A 44 -6.45 5.89 -31.52
CA PHE A 44 -6.98 7.22 -31.19
C PHE A 44 -6.65 7.81 -29.81
N PHE A 45 -5.98 7.09 -28.90
CA PHE A 45 -5.71 7.62 -27.54
C PHE A 45 -4.28 8.14 -27.36
N SER A 46 -4.20 9.47 -27.28
CA SER A 46 -2.97 10.26 -27.23
C SER A 46 -2.00 9.87 -26.10
N SER A 47 -0.69 10.00 -26.37
CA SER A 47 0.38 9.85 -25.38
C SER A 47 0.18 10.68 -24.10
N PHE A 48 -0.64 11.74 -24.13
CA PHE A 48 -0.95 12.59 -22.98
C PHE A 48 -1.87 11.89 -21.96
N MET A 49 -2.90 11.18 -22.44
CA MET A 49 -3.79 10.39 -21.58
C MET A 49 -3.04 9.23 -20.92
N LYS A 50 -2.07 8.63 -21.63
CA LYS A 50 -1.20 7.56 -21.09
C LYS A 50 -0.33 8.06 -19.93
N ARG A 51 0.26 9.26 -20.04
CA ARG A 51 1.05 9.88 -18.95
C ARG A 51 0.20 10.28 -17.76
N SER A 52 -1.04 10.74 -17.99
CA SER A 52 -1.96 11.14 -16.92
C SER A 52 -2.30 9.99 -15.96
N LYS A 53 -2.50 8.76 -16.47
CA LYS A 53 -2.84 7.59 -15.64
C LYS A 53 -1.69 7.12 -14.76
N ILE A 54 -0.46 7.04 -15.30
CA ILE A 54 0.74 6.72 -14.51
C ILE A 54 0.96 7.79 -13.44
N SER A 55 0.81 9.08 -13.79
CA SER A 55 0.90 10.17 -12.81
C SER A 55 -0.15 10.04 -11.70
N LYS A 56 -1.40 9.67 -12.05
CA LYS A 56 -2.46 9.45 -11.06
C LYS A 56 -2.16 8.25 -10.15
N ALA A 57 -1.62 7.16 -10.70
CA ALA A 57 -1.20 6.02 -9.91
C ALA A 57 -0.08 6.41 -8.92
N ASN A 58 0.96 7.11 -9.38
CA ASN A 58 2.07 7.58 -8.53
C ASN A 58 1.58 8.54 -7.43
N ARG A 59 0.60 9.41 -7.72
CA ARG A 59 -0.03 10.27 -6.68
C ARG A 59 -0.72 9.46 -5.59
N ASN A 60 -1.47 8.42 -5.95
CA ASN A 60 -2.13 7.56 -4.96
C ASN A 60 -1.12 6.74 -4.16
N ILE A 61 -0.07 6.21 -4.80
CA ILE A 61 1.05 5.53 -4.13
C ILE A 61 1.76 6.50 -3.16
N SER A 62 1.93 7.76 -3.56
CA SER A 62 2.50 8.79 -2.67
C SER A 62 1.59 9.10 -1.47
N ASN A 63 0.27 9.15 -1.66
CA ASN A 63 -0.67 9.37 -0.55
C ASN A 63 -0.67 8.20 0.44
N LEU A 64 -0.54 6.97 -0.05
CA LEU A 64 -0.39 5.77 0.78
C LEU A 64 0.84 5.86 1.71
N LYS A 65 1.88 6.59 1.32
CA LYS A 65 3.07 6.83 2.16
C LYS A 65 2.73 7.55 3.45
N LEU A 66 1.78 8.48 3.42
CA LEU A 66 1.37 9.23 4.62
C LEU A 66 0.66 8.32 5.62
N SER A 67 -0.30 7.50 5.16
CA SER A 67 -1.01 6.55 6.02
C SER A 67 -0.07 5.48 6.58
N LEU A 68 0.88 4.99 5.79
CA LEU A 68 1.85 4.01 6.26
C LEU A 68 2.83 4.57 7.29
N ASN A 69 3.28 5.82 7.10
CA ASN A 69 4.10 6.51 8.10
C ASN A 69 3.36 6.72 9.42
N ARG A 70 2.05 6.98 9.35
CA ARG A 70 1.21 7.05 10.55
C ARG A 70 1.15 5.69 11.23
N LEU A 71 0.79 4.63 10.50
CA LEU A 71 0.73 3.28 11.04
C LEU A 71 2.05 2.86 11.69
N ARG A 72 3.20 3.19 11.08
CA ARG A 72 4.51 2.91 11.68
C ARG A 72 4.68 3.54 13.06
N LYS A 73 4.20 4.77 13.26
CA LYS A 73 4.27 5.46 14.56
C LYS A 73 3.36 4.79 15.58
N GLU A 74 2.09 4.56 15.22
CA GLU A 74 1.14 3.91 16.14
C GLU A 74 1.61 2.51 16.54
N LEU A 75 2.20 1.74 15.62
CA LEU A 75 2.77 0.41 15.93
C LEU A 75 4.02 0.48 16.80
N ALA A 76 4.80 1.56 16.74
CA ALA A 76 5.99 1.73 17.58
C ALA A 76 5.61 2.05 19.03
N ASP A 77 4.46 2.71 19.23
CA ASP A 77 3.92 3.03 20.54
C ASP A 77 3.18 1.84 21.18
N VAL A 78 2.90 0.78 20.39
CA VAL A 78 2.19 -0.41 20.84
C VAL A 78 3.18 -1.56 21.15
N ASP A 79 3.33 -1.88 22.44
CA ASP A 79 4.16 -3.00 22.93
C ASP A 79 3.44 -4.36 22.73
N ILE A 80 3.42 -4.84 21.48
CA ILE A 80 2.89 -6.17 21.12
C ILE A 80 4.01 -7.07 20.64
N ASP A 81 4.03 -8.28 21.22
CA ASP A 81 4.89 -9.38 20.82
C ASP A 81 4.38 -9.97 19.47
N LEU A 82 4.68 -9.25 18.40
CA LEU A 82 4.38 -9.68 17.04
C LEU A 82 5.36 -10.82 16.69
N PRO A 83 4.90 -11.92 16.05
CA PRO A 83 5.77 -13.06 15.77
C PRO A 83 7.04 -12.61 15.04
N LEU A 84 8.17 -13.29 15.30
CA LEU A 84 9.51 -12.93 14.81
C LEU A 84 9.57 -12.58 13.32
N GLU A 85 8.73 -13.16 12.46
CA GLU A 85 8.62 -12.77 11.04
C GLU A 85 8.08 -11.34 10.87
N ILE A 86 7.04 -10.94 11.64
CA ILE A 86 6.53 -9.58 11.65
C ILE A 86 7.45 -8.65 12.44
N SER A 87 8.01 -9.08 13.58
CA SER A 87 8.95 -8.27 14.36
C SER A 87 10.21 -7.94 13.55
N ASN A 88 10.78 -8.92 12.82
CA ASN A 88 11.82 -8.65 11.82
C ASN A 88 11.28 -7.82 10.65
N SER A 89 10.00 -8.00 10.25
CA SER A 89 9.31 -7.15 9.27
C SER A 89 8.76 -5.82 9.83
N LEU A 90 9.08 -5.45 11.05
CA LEU A 90 8.76 -4.13 11.62
C LEU A 90 10.01 -3.46 12.16
N SER A 91 11.15 -4.15 12.11
CA SER A 91 12.46 -3.56 12.26
C SER A 91 12.67 -2.43 11.25
N ASP A 92 13.46 -1.43 11.63
CA ASP A 92 13.77 -0.27 10.77
C ASP A 92 14.22 -0.69 9.36
N ASN A 93 14.96 -1.80 9.26
CA ASN A 93 15.42 -2.35 7.99
C ASN A 93 14.29 -2.82 7.06
N PHE A 94 13.19 -3.35 7.60
CA PHE A 94 12.04 -3.73 6.77
C PHE A 94 11.33 -2.50 6.24
N TRP A 95 11.08 -1.52 7.11
CA TRP A 95 10.39 -0.30 6.69
C TRP A 95 11.15 0.37 5.56
N ASP A 96 12.48 0.49 5.64
CA ASP A 96 13.25 1.16 4.60
C ASP A 96 13.25 0.38 3.27
N VAL A 97 13.60 -0.92 3.28
CA VAL A 97 13.73 -1.71 2.04
C VAL A 97 12.38 -1.99 1.38
N TYR A 98 11.37 -2.33 2.17
CA TYR A 98 10.08 -2.78 1.64
C TYR A 98 9.23 -1.60 1.16
N PHE A 99 9.33 -0.45 1.85
CA PHE A 99 8.69 0.77 1.40
C PHE A 99 9.37 1.43 0.21
N ASP A 100 10.69 1.40 0.11
CA ASP A 100 11.38 1.91 -1.08
C ASP A 100 10.92 1.17 -2.33
N ASN A 101 10.73 -0.15 -2.22
CA ASN A 101 10.17 -0.94 -3.29
C ASN A 101 8.75 -0.46 -3.62
N ILE A 102 7.80 -0.42 -2.67
CA ILE A 102 6.40 -0.01 -2.94
C ILE A 102 6.30 1.43 -3.49
N PHE A 103 7.04 2.38 -2.94
CA PHE A 103 6.97 3.80 -3.30
C PHE A 103 7.84 4.20 -4.48
N THR A 104 8.58 3.27 -5.09
CA THR A 104 9.23 3.55 -6.36
C THR A 104 8.18 3.95 -7.41
N ASP A 105 8.38 5.10 -8.04
CA ASP A 105 7.50 5.61 -9.09
C ASP A 105 7.39 4.62 -10.25
N LEU A 106 6.17 4.43 -10.74
CA LEU A 106 5.95 3.80 -12.03
C LEU A 106 6.58 4.66 -13.13
N ARG A 107 7.53 4.08 -13.84
CA ARG A 107 8.18 4.66 -15.02
C ARG A 107 7.57 4.13 -16.31
N VAL A 108 7.24 2.84 -16.32
CA VAL A 108 6.74 2.14 -17.51
C VAL A 108 5.53 1.27 -17.20
N ARG A 109 4.76 0.93 -18.24
CA ARG A 109 3.56 0.08 -18.12
C ARG A 109 3.87 -1.30 -17.54
N SER A 110 5.00 -1.91 -17.89
CA SER A 110 5.36 -3.25 -17.40
C SER A 110 5.49 -3.31 -15.88
N GLU A 111 5.76 -2.18 -15.23
CA GLU A 111 5.86 -2.09 -13.77
C GLU A 111 4.49 -2.07 -13.07
N ILE A 112 3.38 -1.83 -13.79
CA ILE A 112 2.01 -1.83 -13.19
C ILE A 112 1.71 -3.18 -12.53
N LYS A 113 2.06 -4.28 -13.19
CA LYS A 113 1.84 -5.62 -12.65
C LYS A 113 2.66 -5.84 -11.37
N THR A 114 3.93 -5.43 -11.39
CA THR A 114 4.82 -5.50 -10.24
C THR A 114 4.26 -4.69 -9.07
N LYS A 115 3.90 -3.42 -9.29
CA LYS A 115 3.29 -2.56 -8.28
C LYS A 115 1.99 -3.11 -7.71
N THR A 116 1.15 -3.69 -8.57
CA THR A 116 -0.10 -4.32 -8.13
C THR A 116 0.20 -5.50 -7.20
N SER A 117 1.24 -6.28 -7.48
CA SER A 117 1.68 -7.38 -6.62
C SER A 117 2.21 -6.87 -5.28
N GLU A 118 3.09 -5.86 -5.30
CA GLU A 118 3.65 -5.24 -4.08
C GLU A 118 2.55 -4.67 -3.18
N LEU A 119 1.56 -3.98 -3.74
CA LEU A 119 0.43 -3.44 -2.99
C LEU A 119 -0.49 -4.52 -2.42
N ARG A 120 -0.67 -5.65 -3.11
CA ARG A 120 -1.43 -6.79 -2.57
C ARG A 120 -0.71 -7.42 -1.39
N GLU A 121 0.60 -7.63 -1.52
CA GLU A 121 1.39 -8.19 -0.42
C GLU A 121 1.40 -7.25 0.80
N LEU A 122 1.49 -5.94 0.57
CA LEU A 122 1.31 -4.94 1.64
C LEU A 122 -0.06 -5.09 2.29
N ARG A 123 -1.14 -5.16 1.50
CA ARG A 123 -2.51 -5.32 2.01
C ARG A 123 -2.64 -6.53 2.92
N ASP A 124 -2.10 -7.66 2.50
CA ASP A 124 -2.17 -8.92 3.25
C ASP A 124 -1.42 -8.81 4.58
N LYS A 125 -0.24 -8.18 4.58
CA LYS A 125 0.52 -7.91 5.80
C LYS A 125 -0.21 -6.98 6.76
N ILE A 126 -0.79 -5.89 6.28
CA ILE A 126 -1.54 -4.97 7.14
C ILE A 126 -2.81 -5.63 7.68
N THR A 127 -3.48 -6.46 6.88
CA THR A 127 -4.63 -7.25 7.34
C THR A 127 -4.22 -8.20 8.46
N TYR A 128 -3.07 -8.85 8.33
CA TYR A 128 -2.53 -9.73 9.34
C TYR A 128 -2.17 -8.99 10.63
N ILE A 129 -1.49 -7.83 10.54
CA ILE A 129 -1.19 -6.95 11.68
C ILE A 129 -2.49 -6.52 12.37
N LYS A 130 -3.48 -6.02 11.63
CA LYS A 130 -4.78 -5.64 12.19
C LYS A 130 -5.41 -6.79 12.98
N GLY A 131 -5.46 -7.98 12.40
CA GLY A 131 -5.99 -9.17 13.07
C GLY A 131 -5.17 -9.63 14.29
N ARG A 132 -3.89 -9.24 14.41
CA ARG A 132 -3.11 -9.39 15.65
C ARG A 132 -3.57 -8.38 16.70
N LEU A 133 -3.62 -7.09 16.34
CA LEU A 133 -4.03 -6.00 17.24
C LEU A 133 -5.42 -6.27 17.86
N GLU A 134 -6.37 -6.72 17.03
CA GLU A 134 -7.74 -7.04 17.46
C GLU A 134 -7.82 -8.18 18.51
N ARG A 135 -6.80 -9.03 18.60
CA ARG A 135 -6.74 -10.10 19.63
C ARG A 135 -6.15 -9.66 20.96
N GLU A 136 -5.55 -8.47 21.00
CA GLU A 136 -4.90 -7.92 22.19
C GLU A 136 -5.82 -6.97 22.98
N ILE A 137 -7.05 -6.74 22.48
CA ILE A 137 -8.17 -6.02 23.14
C ILE A 137 -9.18 -7.04 23.67
#